data_AF-A0A8H7GP34-F1
#
_entry.id   AF-A0A8H7GP34-F1
#
_cell.length_a   1.000
_cell.length_b   1.000
_cell.length_c   1.000
_cell.angle_alpha   90.00
_cell.angle_beta   90.00
_cell.angle_gamma   90.00
#
_symmetry.space_group_name_H-M   'P 1'
#
loop_
_entity.id
_entity.type
_entity.pdbx_description
1 polymer ?
#
loop_
_entity_poly.entity_id
_entity_poly.type
_entity_poly.pdbx_seq_one_letter_code
_entity_poly.pdbx_strand_id
1 'polypeptide(L)'
;MHNFLEGTSTLLPLNEAKFLLQKLIDKYFGEYAELYCMFVGHDLLNDVDYLRKIGIHVPNNMLTLDTQKLFACSHGKYGASLQNALRTVKQPFSFLHNAGNDAYFTVMLALKLCDPNTRLALGLDLLSEGENVGDRKEYAKVSRNTSVPLYKDPQEILRELGA
;
A
#
# COMPACT_ATOMS: atom_id res chain seq x y z
N MET A 1 8.02 -18.40 0.66
CA MET A 1 7.20 -17.17 0.49
C MET A 1 8.04 -15.99 1.00
N HIS A 2 8.90 -15.42 0.15
CA HIS A 2 9.94 -14.43 0.55
C HIS A 2 9.89 -13.19 -0.32
N ASN A 3 8.80 -12.43 -0.24
CA ASN A 3 8.61 -11.23 -1.04
C ASN A 3 8.41 -9.97 -0.18
N PHE A 4 8.50 -10.06 1.16
CA PHE A 4 8.45 -8.89 2.01
C PHE A 4 9.81 -8.19 1.97
N LEU A 5 9.83 -6.92 1.55
CA LEU A 5 11.07 -6.18 1.29
C LEU A 5 11.73 -5.66 2.57
N GLU A 6 10.92 -5.12 3.46
CA GLU A 6 11.39 -4.35 4.63
C GLU A 6 11.46 -5.21 5.91
N GLY A 7 11.78 -6.50 5.78
CA GLY A 7 12.03 -7.39 6.93
C GLY A 7 11.55 -8.82 6.77
N THR A 8 11.17 -9.43 7.90
CA THR A 8 10.79 -10.84 7.97
C THR A 8 9.28 -10.99 8.16
N SER A 9 8.64 -11.79 7.30
CA SER A 9 7.24 -12.18 7.48
C SER A 9 7.08 -12.96 8.78
N THR A 10 6.16 -12.54 9.64
CA THR A 10 5.81 -13.25 10.88
C THR A 10 4.53 -14.06 10.66
N LEU A 11 4.56 -15.33 11.03
CA LEU A 11 3.38 -16.19 11.00
C LEU A 11 2.70 -16.16 12.38
N LEU A 12 1.43 -15.78 12.42
CA LEU A 12 0.64 -15.73 13.64
C LEU A 12 -0.65 -16.55 13.47
N PRO A 13 -1.09 -17.27 14.51
CA PRO A 13 -2.46 -17.74 14.62
C PRO A 13 -3.47 -16.59 14.45
N LEU A 14 -4.62 -16.85 13.83
CA LEU A 14 -5.60 -15.81 13.49
C LEU A 14 -6.07 -15.02 14.73
N ASN A 15 -6.25 -15.68 15.87
CA ASN A 15 -6.61 -15.05 17.14
C ASN A 15 -5.53 -14.09 17.63
N GLU A 16 -4.25 -14.45 17.52
CA GLU A 16 -3.13 -13.59 17.89
C GLU A 16 -3.01 -12.40 16.93
N ALA A 17 -3.17 -12.62 15.63
CA ALA A 17 -3.18 -11.55 14.64
C ALA A 17 -4.32 -10.55 14.91
N LYS A 18 -5.53 -11.04 15.19
CA LYS A 18 -6.68 -10.19 15.58
C LYS A 18 -6.41 -9.42 16.86
N PHE A 19 -5.86 -10.07 17.88
CA PHE A 19 -5.50 -9.43 19.14
C PHE A 19 -4.48 -8.32 18.93
N LEU A 20 -3.41 -8.59 18.19
CA LEU A 20 -2.38 -7.59 17.86
C LEU A 20 -2.98 -6.40 17.11
N LEU A 21 -3.74 -6.65 16.04
CA LEU A 21 -4.37 -5.58 15.25
C LEU A 21 -5.35 -4.77 16.08
N GLN A 22 -6.17 -5.40 16.93
CA GLN A 22 -7.06 -4.69 17.83
C GLN A 22 -6.27 -3.77 18.77
N LYS A 23 -5.18 -4.25 19.38
CA LYS A 23 -4.33 -3.44 20.25
C LYS A 23 -3.68 -2.26 19.53
N LEU A 24 -3.30 -2.41 18.27
CA LEU A 24 -2.79 -1.31 17.47
C LEU A 24 -3.88 -0.27 17.18
N ILE A 25 -5.09 -0.71 16.83
CA ILE A 25 -6.22 0.20 16.59
C ILE A 25 -6.59 0.94 17.87
N ASP A 26 -6.73 0.23 18.99
CA ASP A 26 -7.07 0.84 20.28
C ASP A 26 -6.02 1.89 20.69
N LYS A 27 -4.73 1.60 20.46
CA LYS A 27 -3.63 2.49 20.82
C LYS A 27 -3.61 3.79 20.01
N TYR A 28 -3.83 3.71 18.69
CA TYR A 28 -3.66 4.85 17.78
C TYR A 28 -4.96 5.55 17.39
N PHE A 29 -6.11 4.89 17.57
CA PHE A 29 -7.41 5.38 17.12
C PHE A 29 -8.53 5.21 18.17
N GLY A 30 -8.22 4.66 19.34
CA GLY A 30 -9.18 4.52 20.43
C GLY A 30 -9.51 5.86 21.12
N GLU A 31 -10.48 5.82 22.03
CA GLU A 31 -10.94 6.99 22.80
C GLU A 31 -9.80 7.71 23.56
N TYR A 32 -8.79 6.96 23.99
CA TYR A 32 -7.64 7.45 24.76
C TYR A 32 -6.37 7.62 23.91
N ALA A 33 -6.49 7.67 22.58
CA ALA A 33 -5.33 7.88 21.72
C ALA A 33 -4.73 9.28 21.94
N GLU A 34 -3.47 9.35 22.35
CA GLU A 34 -2.76 10.61 22.63
C GLU A 34 -2.18 11.25 21.35
N LEU A 35 -2.01 10.45 20.30
CA LEU A 35 -1.44 10.90 19.03
C LEU A 35 -2.53 11.17 18.01
N TYR A 36 -2.35 12.26 17.27
CA TYR A 36 -3.20 12.54 16.12
C TYR A 36 -2.78 11.63 14.95
N CYS A 37 -3.55 10.57 14.72
CA CYS A 37 -3.26 9.55 13.71
C CYS A 37 -4.28 9.59 12.56
N MET A 38 -3.83 9.17 11.38
CA MET A 38 -4.64 9.03 10.18
C MET A 38 -4.48 7.62 9.63
N PHE A 39 -5.60 6.97 9.32
CA PHE A 39 -5.63 5.64 8.74
C PHE A 39 -5.47 5.75 7.21
N VAL A 40 -4.31 5.34 6.70
CA VAL A 40 -3.90 5.52 5.31
C VAL A 40 -4.00 4.19 4.56
N GLY A 41 -4.55 4.19 3.36
CA GLY A 41 -4.68 2.99 2.53
C GLY A 41 -4.98 3.31 1.08
N HIS A 42 -5.22 2.28 0.29
CA HIS A 42 -5.49 2.39 -1.14
C HIS A 42 -6.73 1.53 -1.45
N ASP A 43 -7.89 2.17 -1.58
CA ASP A 43 -9.22 1.53 -1.46
C ASP A 43 -9.55 1.10 -0.02
N LEU A 44 -9.46 2.08 0.89
CA LEU A 44 -9.52 1.89 2.34
C LEU A 44 -10.79 1.18 2.85
N LEU A 45 -11.91 1.40 2.15
CA LEU A 45 -13.20 0.85 2.54
C LEU A 45 -13.16 -0.69 2.55
N ASN A 46 -12.52 -1.27 1.54
CA ASN A 46 -12.37 -2.72 1.43
C ASN A 46 -11.50 -3.29 2.56
N ASP A 47 -10.41 -2.60 2.93
CA ASP A 47 -9.56 -2.99 4.05
C ASP A 47 -10.32 -2.94 5.38
N VAL A 48 -11.03 -1.84 5.65
CA VAL A 48 -11.82 -1.66 6.88
C VAL A 48 -12.95 -2.69 6.95
N ASP A 49 -13.64 -2.96 5.85
CA ASP A 49 -14.69 -3.96 5.80
C ASP A 49 -14.13 -5.37 6.03
N TYR A 50 -12.94 -5.67 5.52
CA TYR A 50 -12.26 -6.93 5.82
C TYR A 50 -11.90 -7.05 7.30
N LEU A 51 -11.32 -6.01 7.92
CA LEU A 51 -11.01 -5.99 9.35
C LEU A 51 -12.25 -6.24 10.21
N ARG A 52 -13.37 -5.57 9.90
CA ARG A 52 -14.65 -5.79 10.59
C ARG A 52 -15.18 -7.21 10.41
N LYS A 53 -15.10 -7.78 9.20
CA LYS A 53 -15.53 -9.16 8.92
C LYS A 53 -14.76 -10.18 9.74
N ILE A 54 -13.46 -9.97 9.95
CA ILE A 54 -12.66 -10.83 10.81
C ILE A 54 -12.83 -10.51 12.30
N GLY A 55 -13.72 -9.58 12.68
CA GLY A 55 -14.07 -9.31 14.08
C GLY A 55 -13.13 -8.34 14.79
N ILE A 56 -12.44 -7.47 14.05
CA ILE A 56 -11.69 -6.35 14.62
C ILE A 56 -12.62 -5.12 14.67
N HIS A 57 -12.67 -4.47 15.82
CA HIS A 57 -13.42 -3.24 16.00
C HIS A 57 -12.62 -2.04 15.47
N VAL A 58 -13.20 -1.36 14.48
CA VAL A 58 -12.61 -0.21 13.79
C VAL A 58 -13.51 1.01 14.06
N PRO A 59 -13.03 2.05 14.77
CA PRO A 59 -13.79 3.26 15.06
C PRO A 59 -14.33 3.94 13.80
N ASN A 60 -15.57 4.45 13.83
CA ASN A 60 -16.19 5.08 12.65
C ASN A 60 -15.71 6.51 12.40
N ASN A 61 -15.13 7.16 13.41
CA ASN A 61 -14.70 8.56 13.40
C ASN A 61 -13.19 8.73 13.21
N MET A 62 -12.49 7.69 12.74
CA MET A 62 -11.07 7.81 12.45
C MET A 62 -10.83 8.74 11.26
N LEU A 63 -9.78 9.54 11.33
CA LEU A 63 -9.30 10.28 10.17
C LEU A 63 -8.74 9.29 9.16
N THR A 64 -9.11 9.45 7.90
CA THR A 64 -8.77 8.52 6.84
C THR A 64 -8.16 9.23 5.65
N LEU A 65 -7.23 8.56 4.99
CA LEU A 65 -6.68 8.99 3.70
C LEU A 65 -6.66 7.82 2.73
N ASP A 66 -7.59 7.87 1.78
CA ASP A 66 -7.66 6.91 0.69
C ASP A 66 -6.86 7.45 -0.51
N THR A 67 -5.67 6.88 -0.71
CA THR A 67 -4.77 7.28 -1.79
C THR A 67 -5.34 6.99 -3.17
N GLN A 68 -6.25 6.02 -3.31
CA GLN A 68 -6.92 5.77 -4.59
C GLN A 68 -7.84 6.94 -4.94
N LYS A 69 -8.64 7.40 -3.97
CA LYS A 69 -9.53 8.55 -4.17
C LYS A 69 -8.74 9.84 -4.42
N LEU A 70 -7.69 10.09 -3.63
CA LEU A 70 -6.83 11.27 -3.79
C LEU A 70 -6.14 11.28 -5.16
N PHE A 71 -5.62 10.14 -5.61
CA PHE A 71 -5.01 10.02 -6.93
C PHE A 71 -6.06 10.25 -8.04
N ALA A 72 -7.25 9.66 -7.91
CA ALA A 72 -8.32 9.77 -8.88
C ALA A 72 -8.85 11.21 -9.07
N CYS A 73 -8.68 12.11 -8.09
CA CYS A 73 -9.02 13.52 -8.23
C CYS A 73 -8.27 14.22 -9.39
N SER A 74 -7.06 13.78 -9.71
CA SER A 74 -6.22 14.38 -10.76
C SER A 74 -6.04 13.48 -11.99
N HIS A 75 -6.20 12.15 -11.83
CA HIS A 75 -5.85 11.16 -12.86
C HIS A 75 -7.02 10.24 -13.25
N GLY A 76 -8.23 10.55 -12.74
CA GLY A 76 -9.43 9.80 -13.04
C GLY A 76 -9.61 8.54 -12.23
N LYS A 77 -10.83 8.03 -12.20
CA LYS A 77 -11.16 6.78 -11.50
C LYS A 77 -10.68 5.54 -12.26
N TYR A 78 -10.61 5.62 -13.59
CA TYR A 78 -10.25 4.48 -14.43
C TYR A 78 -8.73 4.21 -14.38
N GLY A 79 -8.36 3.10 -13.74
CA GLY A 79 -6.96 2.71 -13.63
C GLY A 79 -6.21 3.35 -12.46
N ALA A 80 -6.92 3.86 -11.45
CA ALA A 80 -6.35 4.37 -10.19
C ALA A 80 -5.81 3.24 -9.27
N SER A 81 -5.15 2.23 -9.82
CA SER A 81 -4.51 1.18 -9.01
C SER A 81 -3.24 1.71 -8.35
N LEU A 82 -2.84 1.08 -7.23
CA LEU A 82 -1.63 1.44 -6.50
C LEU A 82 -0.42 1.44 -7.43
N GLN A 83 -0.31 0.42 -8.28
CA GLN A 83 0.74 0.30 -9.28
C GLN A 83 0.81 1.52 -10.22
N ASN A 84 -0.33 1.99 -10.71
CA ASN A 84 -0.37 3.10 -11.66
C ASN A 84 -0.11 4.43 -10.95
N ALA A 85 -0.62 4.60 -9.74
CA ALA A 85 -0.33 5.76 -8.92
C ALA A 85 1.18 5.86 -8.62
N LEU A 86 1.82 4.75 -8.22
CA LEU A 86 3.26 4.70 -7.97
C LEU A 86 4.11 5.02 -9.21
N ARG A 87 3.72 4.51 -10.39
CA ARG A 87 4.35 4.86 -11.67
C ARG A 87 4.23 6.35 -11.97
N THR A 88 3.06 6.91 -11.75
CA THR A 88 2.76 8.32 -12.01
C THR A 88 3.62 9.23 -11.14
N VAL A 89 3.79 8.87 -9.87
CA VAL A 89 4.67 9.62 -8.96
C VAL A 89 6.16 9.23 -9.06
N LYS A 90 6.52 8.51 -10.13
CA LYS A 90 7.88 8.00 -10.40
C LYS A 90 8.52 7.34 -9.19
N GLN A 91 7.74 6.60 -8.39
CA GLN A 91 8.21 5.88 -7.22
C GLN A 91 8.59 4.46 -7.62
N PRO A 92 9.82 4.02 -7.35
CA PRO A 92 10.20 2.61 -7.49
C PRO A 92 9.36 1.74 -6.56
N PHE A 93 8.93 0.58 -7.05
CA PHE A 93 8.25 -0.43 -6.25
C PHE A 93 8.57 -1.83 -6.77
N SER A 94 8.43 -2.82 -5.90
CA SER A 94 8.59 -4.23 -6.25
C SER A 94 7.69 -5.09 -5.37
N PHE A 95 7.39 -6.31 -5.84
CA PHE A 95 6.62 -7.30 -5.10
C PHE A 95 5.33 -6.77 -4.46
N LEU A 96 4.54 -6.03 -5.25
CA LEU A 96 3.14 -5.75 -4.91
C LEU A 96 2.37 -7.06 -4.73
N HIS A 97 1.25 -7.02 -4.01
CA HIS A 97 0.49 -8.20 -3.53
C HIS A 97 1.06 -8.87 -2.26
N ASN A 98 2.14 -8.31 -1.69
CA ASN A 98 2.48 -8.53 -0.31
C ASN A 98 1.89 -7.38 0.52
N ALA A 99 1.01 -7.68 1.48
CA ALA A 99 0.29 -6.67 2.24
C ALA A 99 1.21 -5.67 2.98
N GLY A 100 2.39 -6.12 3.46
CA GLY A 100 3.36 -5.24 4.11
C GLY A 100 4.02 -4.26 3.13
N ASN A 101 4.42 -4.75 1.95
CA ASN A 101 4.94 -3.89 0.90
C ASN A 101 3.86 -2.92 0.39
N ASP A 102 2.63 -3.42 0.18
CA ASP A 102 1.52 -2.61 -0.30
C ASP A 102 1.22 -1.47 0.70
N ALA A 103 1.23 -1.76 2.01
CA ALA A 103 1.11 -0.75 3.05
C ALA A 103 2.25 0.28 3.03
N TYR A 104 3.50 -0.18 2.93
CA TYR A 104 4.68 0.71 2.85
C TYR A 104 4.60 1.66 1.65
N PHE A 105 4.39 1.12 0.45
CA PHE A 105 4.31 1.92 -0.76
C PHE A 105 3.09 2.85 -0.77
N THR A 106 1.99 2.44 -0.13
CA THR A 106 0.80 3.28 0.02
C THR A 106 1.07 4.49 0.91
N VAL A 107 1.79 4.34 2.03
CA VAL A 107 2.19 5.48 2.86
C VAL A 107 3.14 6.40 2.10
N MET A 108 4.14 5.85 1.41
CA MET A 108 5.04 6.66 0.58
C MET A 108 4.30 7.42 -0.53
N LEU A 109 3.32 6.77 -1.17
CA LEU A 109 2.45 7.40 -2.16
C LEU A 109 1.63 8.55 -1.53
N ALA A 110 1.04 8.33 -0.36
CA ALA A 110 0.28 9.35 0.35
C ALA A 110 1.13 10.61 0.61
N LEU A 111 2.36 10.44 1.10
CA LEU A 111 3.29 11.55 1.35
C LEU A 111 3.55 12.35 0.07
N LYS A 112 3.81 11.66 -1.06
CA LYS A 112 4.03 12.33 -2.35
C LYS A 112 2.79 13.04 -2.89
N LEU A 113 1.61 12.43 -2.76
CA LEU A 113 0.36 13.03 -3.24
C LEU A 113 -0.07 14.24 -2.41
N CYS A 114 0.32 14.29 -1.13
CA CYS A 114 0.01 15.38 -0.21
C CYS A 114 1.06 16.50 -0.18
N ASP A 115 2.22 16.34 -0.83
CA ASP A 115 3.24 17.40 -0.92
C ASP A 115 3.06 18.25 -2.21
N PRO A 116 2.65 19.53 -2.10
CA PRO A 116 2.47 20.39 -3.27
C PRO A 116 3.71 20.53 -4.14
N ASN A 117 4.91 20.54 -3.54
CA ASN A 117 6.15 20.69 -4.31
C ASN A 117 6.41 19.45 -5.16
N THR A 118 6.23 18.26 -4.58
CA THR A 118 6.29 16.99 -5.33
C THR A 118 5.25 16.95 -6.44
N ARG A 119 4.01 17.38 -6.18
CA ARG A 119 2.95 17.42 -7.21
C ARG A 119 3.32 18.34 -8.39
N LEU A 120 3.85 19.53 -8.10
CA LEU A 120 4.30 20.49 -9.11
C LEU A 120 5.50 19.95 -9.90
N ALA A 121 6.52 19.42 -9.23
CA ALA A 121 7.72 18.88 -9.87
C ALA A 121 7.41 17.69 -10.80
N LEU A 122 6.37 16.93 -10.49
CA LEU A 122 5.91 15.80 -11.30
C LEU A 122 4.83 16.19 -12.32
N GLY A 123 4.36 17.44 -12.31
CA GLY A 123 3.27 17.90 -13.18
C GLY A 123 1.96 17.14 -12.97
N LEU A 124 1.68 16.69 -11.74
CA LEU A 124 0.51 15.85 -11.45
C LEU A 124 -0.81 16.57 -11.75
N ASP A 125 -0.84 17.88 -11.51
CA ASP A 125 -2.00 18.76 -11.69
C ASP A 125 -1.98 19.54 -13.01
N LEU A 126 -1.00 19.28 -13.88
CA LEU A 126 -0.91 19.89 -15.20
C LEU A 126 -1.64 19.03 -16.22
N LEU A 127 -2.46 19.66 -17.05
CA LEU A 127 -3.15 19.03 -18.17
C LEU A 127 -2.41 19.34 -19.46
N SER A 128 -2.25 18.34 -20.31
CA SER A 128 -1.78 18.52 -21.68
C SER A 128 -2.90 19.10 -22.55
N GLU A 129 -2.55 19.61 -23.72
CA GLU A 129 -3.54 20.11 -24.68
C GLU A 129 -4.53 18.99 -25.06
N GLY A 130 -5.82 19.22 -24.81
CA GLY A 130 -6.88 18.24 -25.03
C GLY A 130 -7.17 17.28 -23.86
N GLU A 131 -6.41 17.33 -22.77
CA GLU A 131 -6.72 16.58 -21.54
C GLU A 131 -7.68 17.37 -20.62
N ASN A 132 -8.59 16.65 -19.96
CA ASN A 132 -9.47 17.16 -18.92
C ASN A 132 -9.06 16.63 -17.54
N VAL A 133 -9.47 17.33 -16.49
CA VAL A 133 -9.29 16.85 -15.12
C VAL A 133 -10.00 15.51 -14.96
N GLY A 134 -9.27 14.50 -14.50
CA GLY A 134 -9.81 13.16 -14.33
C GLY A 134 -9.73 12.27 -15.57
N ASP A 135 -9.09 12.74 -16.65
CA ASP A 135 -8.71 11.86 -17.75
C ASP A 135 -7.57 10.93 -17.30
N ARG A 136 -7.60 9.70 -17.81
CA ARG A 136 -6.56 8.72 -17.51
C ARG A 136 -5.26 9.14 -18.20
N LYS A 137 -4.23 9.43 -17.42
CA LYS A 137 -2.89 9.66 -17.98
C LYS A 137 -2.27 8.35 -18.47
N GLU A 138 -1.72 8.39 -19.69
CA GLU A 138 -0.88 7.33 -20.21
C GLU A 138 0.46 7.31 -19.46
N TYR A 139 0.98 6.12 -19.16
CA TYR A 139 2.23 5.96 -18.43
C TYR A 139 3.14 4.94 -19.12
N ALA A 140 4.43 5.24 -19.13
CA ALA A 140 5.45 4.32 -19.60
C ALA A 140 5.44 3.03 -18.76
N LYS A 141 5.12 1.90 -19.40
CA LYS A 141 5.16 0.59 -18.76
C LYS A 141 6.60 0.13 -18.66
N VAL A 142 7.24 0.37 -17.51
CA VAL A 142 8.56 -0.20 -17.22
C VAL A 142 8.41 -1.68 -16.84
N SER A 143 9.39 -2.50 -17.24
CA SER A 143 9.49 -3.93 -16.93
C SER A 143 9.46 -4.18 -15.42
N ARG A 144 8.86 -5.30 -15.02
CA ARG A 144 8.60 -5.66 -13.61
C ARG A 144 9.79 -6.41 -13.03
N ASN A 145 10.11 -6.14 -11.77
CA ASN A 145 10.79 -7.12 -10.93
C ASN A 145 9.75 -8.19 -10.54
N THR A 146 9.77 -9.33 -11.21
CA THR A 146 8.96 -10.48 -10.84
C THR A 146 9.64 -11.22 -9.68
N SER A 147 8.87 -11.66 -8.69
CA SER A 147 9.38 -12.61 -7.71
C SER A 147 9.85 -13.85 -8.43
N VAL A 148 11.16 -14.13 -8.38
CA VAL A 148 11.67 -15.44 -8.76
C VAL A 148 11.29 -16.37 -7.60
N PRO A 149 10.50 -17.44 -7.82
CA PRO A 149 10.36 -18.45 -6.80
C PRO A 149 11.76 -19.03 -6.57
N LEU A 150 12.36 -18.73 -5.42
CA LEU A 150 13.48 -19.51 -4.91
C LEU A 150 12.93 -20.87 -4.49
N TYR A 151 12.64 -21.73 -5.47
CA TYR A 151 12.66 -23.16 -5.24
C TYR A 151 14.13 -23.57 -5.33
N LYS A 152 14.81 -23.62 -4.18
CA LYS A 152 16.01 -24.44 -4.07
C LYS A 152 15.53 -25.87 -3.83
N ASP A 153 16.01 -26.81 -4.64
CA ASP A 153 15.78 -28.23 -4.41
C ASP A 153 16.27 -28.56 -2.99
N PRO A 154 15.46 -29.17 -2.11
CA PRO A 154 15.88 -29.58 -0.78
C PRO A 154 17.20 -30.38 -0.79
N GLN A 155 17.47 -31.15 -1.85
CA GLN A 155 18.72 -31.91 -2.02
C GLN A 155 19.94 -30.99 -2.23
N GLU A 156 19.75 -29.83 -2.84
CA GLU A 156 20.80 -28.83 -3.08
C GLU A 156 21.16 -28.11 -1.78
N ILE A 157 20.15 -27.82 -0.94
CA ILE A 157 20.35 -27.28 0.42
C ILE A 157 21.10 -28.28 1.30
N LEU A 158 20.75 -29.57 1.22
CA LEU A 158 21.44 -30.62 2.00
C LEU A 158 22.91 -30.76 1.60
N ARG A 159 23.22 -30.70 0.29
CA ARG A 159 24.61 -30.69 -0.21
C ARG A 159 25.41 -29.46 0.23
N GLU A 160 24.80 -28.27 0.21
CA GLU A 160 25.45 -27.03 0.70
C GLU A 160 25.75 -27.11 2.21
N LEU A 161 24.96 -27.88 2.98
CA LEU A 161 25.13 -28.10 4.41
C LEU A 161 26.01 -29.31 4.76
N GLY A 162 26.55 -30.02 3.76
CA GLY A 162 27.44 -31.18 3.97
C GLY A 162 26.73 -32.43 4.50
N ALA A 163 25.43 -32.57 4.26
CA ALA A 163 24.62 -33.76 4.57
C ALA A 163 24.38 -34.63 3.32
#